data_AF-A0A4Q5SBZ2-F1
#
_entry.id   AF-A0A4Q5SBZ2-F1
#
_cell.length_a   1.000
_cell.length_b   1.000
_cell.length_c   1.000
_cell.angle_alpha   90.00
_cell.angle_beta   90.00
_cell.angle_gamma   90.00
#
_symmetry.space_group_name_H-M   'P 1'
#
loop_
_entity.id
_entity.type
_entity.pdbx_description
1 polymer ?
#
loop_
_entity_poly.entity_id
_entity_poly.type
_entity_poly.pdbx_seq_one_letter_code
_entity_poly.pdbx_strand_id
1 'polypeptide(L)'
;LAPVQRRFAIFLDDLGFDAAGDARALRSLLEGGAEARPANARLVVTSNRRHLIPRDIAEQSSAINPRDSVDDQLALADRFGLSLGFHAIDQDTYVDIVRGYAEAHGLTVDPHEAIAWATRRGSRSGRVAWQYIVELTGRSGQALPKDADLDQ
;
A
#
# COMPACT_ATOMS: atom_id res chain seq x y z
N LEU A 1 -3.30 -5.59 25.36
CA LEU A 1 -2.04 -6.01 24.68
C LEU A 1 -0.81 -5.98 25.59
N ALA A 2 -0.71 -5.01 26.52
CA ALA A 2 0.43 -4.90 27.44
C ALA A 2 0.73 -6.11 28.35
N PRO A 3 -0.26 -6.82 28.96
CA PRO A 3 0.03 -7.84 29.96
C PRO A 3 0.48 -9.20 29.39
N VAL A 4 0.52 -9.36 28.07
CA VAL A 4 0.89 -10.63 27.40
C VAL A 4 2.27 -10.53 26.77
N GLN A 5 3.10 -11.58 26.86
CA GLN A 5 4.46 -11.57 26.29
C GLN A 5 4.51 -11.64 24.75
N ARG A 6 3.39 -11.95 24.10
CA ARG A 6 3.31 -12.07 22.64
C ARG A 6 3.62 -10.72 21.97
N ARG A 7 4.35 -10.76 20.85
CA ARG A 7 4.65 -9.59 20.01
C ARG A 7 3.52 -9.36 19.01
N PHE A 8 3.10 -8.12 18.83
CA PHE A 8 2.02 -7.72 17.93
C PHE A 8 2.48 -6.66 16.95
N ALA A 9 2.07 -6.79 15.69
CA ALA A 9 2.00 -5.69 14.73
C ALA A 9 0.52 -5.30 14.60
N ILE A 10 0.20 -4.05 14.87
CA ILE A 10 -1.11 -3.45 14.64
C ILE A 10 -1.01 -2.76 13.29
N PHE A 11 -1.76 -3.25 12.31
CA PHE A 11 -1.77 -2.73 10.96
C PHE A 11 -3.03 -1.89 10.73
N LEU A 12 -2.84 -0.64 10.29
CA LEU A 12 -3.92 0.22 9.81
C LEU A 12 -3.73 0.38 8.30
N ASP A 13 -4.66 -0.17 7.52
CA ASP A 13 -4.61 -0.09 6.06
C ASP A 13 -5.31 1.16 5.54
N ASP A 14 -4.76 1.72 4.47
CA ASP A 14 -5.30 2.82 3.66
C ASP A 14 -5.91 3.95 4.49
N LEU A 15 -5.08 4.65 5.28
CA LEU A 15 -5.50 5.89 5.92
C LEU A 15 -5.81 6.96 4.86
N GLY A 16 -7.06 6.99 4.43
CA GLY A 16 -7.73 8.12 3.81
C GLY A 16 -8.34 9.00 4.90
N PHE A 17 -7.97 10.27 4.95
CA PHE A 17 -8.47 11.20 5.96
C PHE A 17 -9.68 11.93 5.40
N ASP A 18 -10.80 11.20 5.30
CA ASP A 18 -12.09 11.78 4.86
C ASP A 18 -12.71 12.67 5.96
N ALA A 19 -12.31 12.47 7.22
CA ALA A 19 -12.70 13.32 8.34
C ALA A 19 -11.47 13.83 9.11
N ALA A 20 -11.36 15.15 9.28
CA ALA A 20 -10.27 15.80 10.04
C ALA A 20 -10.12 15.30 11.50
N GLY A 21 -11.13 14.63 12.05
CA GLY A 21 -11.10 14.04 13.40
C GLY A 21 -10.19 12.82 13.53
N ASP A 22 -10.06 12.00 12.49
CA ASP A 22 -9.37 10.70 12.56
C ASP A 22 -7.84 10.88 12.59
N ALA A 23 -7.32 11.85 11.84
CA ALA A 23 -5.91 12.27 11.92
C ALA A 23 -5.53 12.74 13.32
N ARG A 24 -6.39 13.57 13.91
CA ARG A 24 -6.13 14.16 15.23
C ARG A 24 -6.18 13.12 16.33
N ALA A 25 -7.13 12.18 16.27
CA ALA A 25 -7.21 11.06 17.22
C ALA A 25 -5.98 10.15 17.14
N LEU A 26 -5.55 9.79 15.93
CA LEU A 26 -4.36 8.96 15.73
C LEU A 26 -3.07 9.68 16.16
N ARG A 27 -2.97 10.99 15.85
CA ARG A 27 -1.86 11.82 16.31
C ARG A 27 -1.79 11.90 17.84
N SER A 28 -2.92 12.11 18.51
CA SER A 28 -2.99 12.11 19.97
C SER A 28 -2.52 10.78 20.58
N LEU A 29 -2.85 9.66 19.93
CA LEU A 29 -2.40 8.34 20.33
C LEU A 29 -0.89 8.15 20.13
N LEU A 30 -0.31 8.72 19.08
CA LEU A 30 1.14 8.67 18.81
C LEU A 30 1.96 9.62 19.69
N GLU A 31 1.39 10.77 20.09
CA GLU A 31 2.03 11.76 20.97
C GLU A 31 2.00 11.35 22.46
N GLY A 32 1.39 10.22 22.80
CA GLY A 32 1.42 9.63 24.15
C GLY A 32 0.25 10.03 25.05
N GLY A 33 -0.86 10.52 24.50
CA GLY A 33 -2.05 10.91 25.25
C GLY A 33 -2.92 9.72 25.69
N ALA A 34 -2.45 8.95 26.68
CA ALA A 34 -3.21 8.31 27.77
C ALA A 34 -2.45 7.11 28.39
N GLU A 35 -1.77 6.30 27.56
CA GLU A 35 -0.95 5.17 28.00
C GLU A 35 0.31 5.04 27.13
N ALA A 36 1.43 4.63 27.73
CA ALA A 36 2.66 4.35 27.00
C ALA A 36 2.45 3.17 26.03
N ARG A 37 2.93 3.31 24.78
CA ARG A 37 2.89 2.23 23.80
C ARG A 37 3.58 0.98 24.36
N PRO A 38 2.89 -0.17 24.42
CA PRO A 38 3.49 -1.40 24.95
C PRO A 38 4.75 -1.80 24.19
N ALA A 39 5.80 -2.23 24.90
CA ALA A 39 7.06 -2.64 24.28
C ALA A 39 6.90 -3.81 23.31
N ASN A 40 5.88 -4.64 23.49
CA ASN A 40 5.53 -5.78 22.66
C ASN A 40 4.64 -5.43 21.44
N ALA A 41 4.25 -4.16 21.24
CA ALA A 41 3.42 -3.74 20.12
C ALA A 41 4.13 -2.77 19.17
N ARG A 42 3.95 -2.99 17.87
CA ARG A 42 4.37 -2.08 16.80
C ARG A 42 3.15 -1.63 16.01
N LEU A 43 3.07 -0.35 15.68
CA LEU A 43 2.03 0.19 14.80
C LEU A 43 2.62 0.36 13.40
N VAL A 44 1.93 -0.18 12.41
CA VAL A 44 2.25 -0.08 10.99
C VAL A 44 1.04 0.54 10.30
N VAL A 45 1.29 1.52 9.44
CA VAL A 45 0.25 2.30 8.80
C VAL A 45 0.60 2.46 7.34
N THR A 46 -0.38 2.26 6.45
CA THR A 46 -0.28 2.62 5.04
C THR A 46 -1.14 3.86 4.77
N SER A 47 -0.67 4.71 3.86
CA SER A 47 -1.44 5.85 3.38
C SER A 47 -1.17 6.02 1.89
N ASN A 48 -2.23 6.23 1.11
CA ASN A 48 -2.13 6.42 -0.32
C ASN A 48 -2.15 7.91 -0.67
N ARG A 49 -1.05 8.41 -1.23
CA ARG A 49 -0.93 9.82 -1.66
C ARG A 49 -1.94 10.22 -2.76
N ARG A 50 -2.60 9.27 -3.42
CA ARG A 50 -3.70 9.59 -4.36
C ARG A 50 -4.99 10.03 -3.67
N HIS A 51 -5.20 9.65 -2.40
CA HIS A 51 -6.35 10.10 -1.61
C HIS A 51 -6.12 11.49 -0.99
N LEU A 52 -4.92 12.06 -1.15
CA LEU A 52 -4.53 13.39 -0.69
C LEU A 52 -4.89 14.53 -1.66
N ILE A 53 -5.20 14.22 -2.92
CA ILE A 53 -5.45 15.22 -3.97
C ILE A 53 -6.90 15.06 -4.43
N PRO A 54 -7.84 15.92 -4.00
CA PRO A 54 -9.21 15.88 -4.48
C PRO A 54 -9.22 16.05 -6.00
N ARG A 55 -9.63 15.01 -6.71
CA ARG A 55 -10.03 15.13 -8.12
C ARG A 55 -11.45 15.67 -8.12
N ASP A 56 -11.59 16.98 -8.02
CA ASP A 56 -12.65 17.78 -8.67
C ASP A 56 -12.63 19.20 -8.08
N ILE A 57 -12.06 20.15 -8.84
CA ILE A 57 -12.16 21.59 -8.58
C ILE A 57 -13.38 22.13 -9.34
N ALA A 58 -14.53 21.49 -9.16
CA ALA A 58 -15.80 22.03 -9.59
C ALA A 58 -16.83 21.71 -8.51
N GLU A 59 -17.15 22.75 -7.74
CA GLU A 59 -18.32 22.83 -6.86
C GLU A 59 -18.35 21.85 -5.68
N GLN A 60 -17.75 22.26 -4.55
CA GLN A 60 -18.34 21.92 -3.25
C GLN A 60 -17.93 22.88 -2.15
N SER A 61 -18.94 23.58 -1.66
CA SER A 61 -18.97 24.40 -0.44
C SER A 61 -18.81 23.52 0.81
N SER A 62 -17.61 23.06 1.11
CA SER A 62 -17.30 22.46 2.41
C SER A 62 -15.96 22.96 2.96
N ALA A 63 -15.93 23.18 4.27
CA ALA A 63 -14.95 24.02 4.99
C ALA A 63 -13.59 23.36 5.25
N ILE A 64 -13.18 22.37 4.46
CA ILE A 64 -11.89 21.69 4.61
C ILE A 64 -11.02 22.05 3.43
N ASN A 65 -10.03 22.92 3.66
CA ASN A 65 -9.07 23.32 2.65
C ASN A 65 -8.18 22.11 2.33
N PRO A 66 -8.06 21.67 1.07
CA PRO A 66 -7.24 20.50 0.70
C PRO A 66 -5.78 20.60 1.18
N ARG A 67 -5.26 21.82 1.34
CA ARG A 67 -3.91 22.07 1.86
C ARG A 67 -3.76 21.66 3.32
N ASP A 68 -4.79 21.92 4.14
CA ASP A 68 -4.77 21.59 5.56
C ASP A 68 -4.76 20.06 5.77
N SER A 69 -5.52 19.32 4.94
CA SER A 69 -5.51 17.86 4.95
C SER A 69 -4.15 17.27 4.58
N VAL A 70 -3.43 17.90 3.64
CA VAL A 70 -2.07 17.48 3.25
C VAL A 70 -1.08 17.71 4.40
N ASP A 71 -1.14 18.89 5.02
CA ASP A 71 -0.24 19.27 6.10
C ASP A 71 -0.47 18.41 7.36
N ASP A 72 -1.71 18.08 7.70
CA ASP A 72 -2.04 17.19 8.82
C ASP A 72 -1.52 15.77 8.62
N GLN A 73 -1.60 15.24 7.39
CA GLN A 73 -1.04 13.92 7.07
C GLN A 73 0.48 13.91 7.12
N LEU A 74 1.13 14.98 6.64
CA LEU A 74 2.59 15.12 6.74
C LEU A 74 3.03 15.18 8.21
N ALA A 75 2.32 15.97 9.03
CA ALA A 75 2.57 16.07 10.46
C ALA A 75 2.37 14.74 11.20
N LEU A 76 1.42 13.90 10.75
CA LEU A 76 1.25 12.55 11.28
C LEU A 76 2.39 11.61 10.83
N ALA A 77 2.77 11.67 9.56
CA ALA A 77 3.84 10.84 9.00
C ALA A 77 5.18 11.07 9.72
N ASP A 78 5.49 12.32 10.07
CA ASP A 78 6.70 12.70 10.82
C ASP A 78 6.76 12.11 12.24
N ARG A 79 5.63 11.58 12.77
CA ARG A 79 5.59 10.91 14.08
C ARG A 79 5.98 9.43 14.01
N PHE A 80 6.09 8.85 12.83
CA PHE A 80 6.58 7.49 12.68
C PHE A 80 8.11 7.47 12.67
N GLY A 81 8.71 6.61 13.50
CA GLY A 81 10.17 6.47 13.59
C GLY A 81 10.81 5.84 12.34
N LEU A 82 10.01 5.28 11.43
CA LEU A 82 10.43 4.78 10.14
C LEU A 82 9.32 5.09 9.13
N SER A 83 9.67 5.76 8.04
CA SER A 83 8.78 6.02 6.92
C SER A 83 9.38 5.42 5.66
N LEU A 84 8.55 4.68 4.91
CA LEU A 84 8.95 4.02 3.67
C LEU A 84 8.14 4.62 2.52
N GLY A 85 8.84 5.31 1.61
CA GLY A 85 8.25 5.81 0.39
C GLY A 85 8.30 4.76 -0.72
N PHE A 86 7.20 4.61 -1.46
CA PHE A 86 7.19 3.81 -2.68
C PHE A 86 7.35 4.72 -3.89
N HIS A 87 8.38 4.47 -4.69
CA HIS A 87 8.60 5.17 -5.95
C HIS A 87 7.75 4.56 -7.07
N ALA A 88 7.50 5.36 -8.11
CA ALA A 88 6.84 4.84 -9.31
C ALA A 88 7.70 3.71 -9.91
N ILE A 89 7.06 2.56 -10.14
CA ILE A 89 7.70 1.40 -10.76
C ILE A 89 7.97 1.74 -12.23
N ASP A 90 9.25 1.73 -12.60
CA ASP A 90 9.67 1.85 -14.00
C ASP A 90 9.41 0.55 -14.77
N GLN A 91 9.71 0.58 -16.07
CA GLN A 91 9.44 -0.57 -16.94
C GLN A 91 10.29 -1.79 -16.57
N ASP A 92 11.56 -1.58 -16.28
CA ASP A 92 12.51 -2.68 -16.04
C ASP A 92 12.18 -3.35 -14.70
N THR A 93 11.94 -2.55 -13.66
CA THR A 93 11.45 -3.04 -12.35
C THR A 93 10.12 -3.78 -12.49
N TYR A 94 9.20 -3.30 -13.34
CA TYR A 94 7.96 -4.01 -13.60
C TYR A 94 8.19 -5.39 -14.23
N VAL A 95 9.07 -5.48 -15.23
CA VAL A 95 9.44 -6.75 -15.86
C VAL A 95 10.10 -7.68 -14.84
N ASP A 96 10.94 -7.16 -13.96
CA ASP A 96 11.60 -7.97 -12.92
C ASP A 96 10.61 -8.50 -11.88
N ILE A 97 9.60 -7.72 -11.49
CA ILE A 97 8.50 -8.21 -10.63
C ILE A 97 7.74 -9.35 -11.33
N VAL A 98 7.42 -9.19 -12.61
CA VAL A 98 6.74 -10.23 -13.39
C VAL A 98 7.60 -11.49 -13.47
N ARG A 99 8.91 -11.36 -13.73
CA ARG A 99 9.85 -12.49 -13.75
C ARG A 99 9.89 -13.21 -12.41
N GLY A 100 9.94 -12.48 -11.29
CA GLY A 100 9.94 -13.07 -9.96
C GLY A 100 8.70 -13.93 -9.69
N TYR A 101 7.52 -13.43 -10.05
CA TYR A 101 6.29 -14.24 -9.96
C TYR A 101 6.30 -15.44 -10.92
N ALA A 102 6.78 -15.25 -12.14
CA ALA A 102 6.84 -16.30 -13.13
C ALA A 102 7.76 -17.45 -12.70
N GLU A 103 8.94 -17.13 -12.16
CA GLU A 103 9.88 -18.10 -11.61
C GLU A 103 9.26 -18.88 -10.45
N ALA A 104 8.60 -18.20 -9.52
CA ALA A 104 7.92 -18.83 -8.38
C ALA A 104 6.81 -19.82 -8.80
N HIS A 105 6.25 -19.67 -10.01
CA HIS A 105 5.17 -20.51 -10.53
C HIS A 105 5.57 -21.35 -11.76
N GLY A 106 6.86 -21.38 -12.14
CA GLY A 106 7.34 -22.16 -13.29
C GLY A 106 6.77 -21.72 -14.64
N LEU A 107 6.45 -20.44 -14.78
CA LEU A 107 5.88 -19.86 -16.00
C LEU A 107 6.96 -19.23 -16.88
N THR A 108 6.80 -19.35 -18.19
CA THR A 108 7.61 -18.64 -19.17
C THR A 108 6.92 -17.32 -19.54
N VAL A 109 7.61 -16.20 -19.35
CA VAL A 109 7.10 -14.86 -19.68
C VAL A 109 7.86 -14.25 -20.84
N ASP A 110 7.13 -13.62 -21.76
CA ASP A 110 7.67 -12.64 -22.70
C ASP A 110 7.60 -11.22 -22.08
N PRO A 111 8.73 -10.55 -21.84
CA PRO A 111 8.76 -9.17 -21.34
C PRO A 111 7.93 -8.19 -22.19
N HIS A 112 7.91 -8.36 -23.52
CA HIS A 112 7.15 -7.47 -24.40
C HIS A 112 5.65 -7.61 -24.18
N GLU A 113 5.16 -8.84 -24.00
CA GLU A 113 3.76 -9.09 -23.67
C GLU A 113 3.39 -8.50 -22.31
N ALA A 114 4.25 -8.68 -21.30
CA ALA A 114 4.05 -8.12 -19.97
C ALA A 114 3.97 -6.57 -20.01
N ILE A 115 4.83 -5.92 -20.80
CA ILE A 115 4.82 -4.46 -21.00
C ILE A 115 3.53 -4.02 -21.72
N ALA A 116 3.11 -4.73 -22.75
CA ALA A 116 1.87 -4.46 -23.46
C ALA A 116 0.64 -4.61 -22.54
N TRP A 117 0.67 -5.60 -21.64
CA TRP A 117 -0.33 -5.76 -20.59
C TRP A 117 -0.41 -4.55 -19.66
N ALA A 118 0.72 -4.11 -19.09
CA ALA A 118 0.76 -2.95 -18.21
C ALA A 118 0.27 -1.67 -18.90
N THR A 119 0.65 -1.50 -20.18
CA THR A 119 0.23 -0.37 -21.01
C THR A 119 -1.29 -0.36 -21.19
N ARG A 120 -1.91 -1.51 -21.51
CA ARG A 120 -3.38 -1.64 -21.61
C ARG A 120 -4.10 -1.36 -20.29
N ARG A 121 -3.49 -1.73 -19.15
CA ARG A 121 -3.99 -1.47 -17.81
C ARG A 121 -3.73 -0.04 -17.31
N GLY A 122 -2.96 0.75 -18.06
CA GLY A 122 -2.63 2.14 -17.74
C GLY A 122 -1.76 2.31 -16.48
N SER A 123 -1.12 1.25 -15.97
CA SER A 123 -0.24 1.36 -14.80
C SER A 123 0.76 0.20 -14.70
N ARG A 124 1.90 0.49 -14.06
CA ARG A 124 2.90 -0.50 -13.65
C ARG A 124 2.84 -0.63 -12.13
N SER A 125 2.47 -1.81 -11.65
CA SER A 125 2.43 -2.12 -10.22
C SER A 125 2.55 -3.62 -10.00
N GLY A 126 2.94 -4.03 -8.79
CA GLY A 126 2.92 -5.44 -8.41
C GLY A 126 1.55 -6.09 -8.57
N ARG A 127 0.46 -5.34 -8.32
CA ARG A 127 -0.91 -5.80 -8.56
C ARG A 127 -1.17 -6.09 -10.05
N VAL A 128 -0.75 -5.20 -10.94
CA VAL A 128 -0.90 -5.40 -12.40
C VAL A 128 -0.04 -6.56 -12.90
N ALA A 129 1.17 -6.71 -12.36
CA ALA A 129 2.04 -7.83 -12.63
C ALA A 129 1.39 -9.16 -12.20
N TRP A 130 0.83 -9.22 -10.99
CA TRP A 130 0.10 -10.40 -10.52
C TRP A 130 -1.10 -10.75 -11.41
N GLN A 131 -1.88 -9.74 -11.83
CA GLN A 131 -2.99 -9.95 -12.77
C GLN A 131 -2.53 -10.54 -14.12
N TYR A 132 -1.36 -10.11 -14.62
CA TYR A 132 -0.75 -10.69 -15.82
C TYR A 132 -0.38 -12.17 -15.59
N ILE A 133 0.19 -12.50 -14.44
CA ILE A 133 0.55 -13.88 -14.08
C ILE A 133 -0.68 -14.78 -13.98
N VAL A 134 -1.75 -14.31 -13.34
CA VAL A 134 -3.03 -15.03 -13.27
C VAL A 134 -3.58 -15.31 -14.67
N GLU A 135 -3.58 -14.31 -15.55
CA GLU A 135 -4.01 -14.45 -16.94
C GLU A 135 -3.13 -15.46 -17.71
N LEU A 136 -1.81 -15.32 -17.61
CA LEU A 136 -0.84 -16.19 -18.29
C LEU A 136 -0.98 -17.64 -17.84
N THR A 137 -1.18 -17.86 -16.54
CA THR A 137 -1.41 -19.18 -15.96
C THR A 137 -2.70 -19.80 -16.50
N GLY A 138 -3.78 -19.02 -16.54
CA GLY A 138 -5.06 -19.44 -17.12
C GLY A 138 -4.96 -19.84 -18.59
N ARG A 139 -4.19 -19.09 -19.41
CA ARG A 139 -3.95 -19.44 -20.83
C ARG A 139 -3.11 -20.70 -21.00
N SER A 140 -2.23 -20.98 -20.04
CA SER A 140 -1.34 -22.16 -20.06
C SER A 140 -2.06 -23.43 -19.57
N GLY A 141 -3.33 -23.35 -19.17
CA GLY A 141 -4.10 -24.47 -18.64
C GLY A 141 -3.62 -24.96 -17.27
N GLN A 142 -2.78 -24.17 -16.59
CA GLN A 142 -2.26 -24.47 -15.28
C GLN A 142 -3.15 -23.80 -14.21
N ALA A 143 -3.27 -24.44 -13.05
CA ALA A 143 -3.86 -23.80 -11.87
C ALA A 143 -2.73 -23.15 -11.05
N LEU A 144 -2.89 -21.89 -10.67
CA LEU A 144 -2.03 -21.32 -9.63
C LEU A 144 -2.25 -22.12 -8.34
N PRO A 145 -1.19 -22.61 -7.67
CA PRO A 145 -1.34 -23.17 -6.34
C PRO A 145 -2.05 -22.13 -5.46
N LYS A 146 -3.15 -22.53 -4.80
CA LYS A 146 -3.70 -21.72 -3.72
C LYS A 146 -2.66 -21.73 -2.61
N ASP A 147 -2.11 -20.57 -2.34
CA ASP A 147 -1.20 -20.30 -1.23
C ASP A 147 0.13 -21.06 -1.31
N ALA A 148 1.02 -20.62 -2.21
CA ALA A 148 2.45 -20.77 -1.92
C ALA A 148 2.79 -19.72 -0.86
N ASP A 149 2.98 -20.16 0.38
CA ASP A 149 3.54 -19.43 1.51
C ASP A 149 4.41 -18.24 1.08
N LEU A 150 3.85 -17.03 1.14
CA LEU A 150 4.62 -15.79 1.18
C LEU A 150 5.03 -15.43 2.63
N ASP A 151 4.83 -16.36 3.56
CA ASP A 151 5.04 -16.22 5.01
C ASP A 151 6.24 -17.05 5.54
N GLN A 152 7.20 -17.43 4.68
CA GLN A 152 8.49 -17.99 5.11
C GLN A 152 9.64 -16.99 4.97
#